data_AF-A0A820LBH1-F1
#
_entry.id   AF-A0A820LBH1-F1
#
_cell.length_a   1.000
_cell.length_b   1.000
_cell.length_c   1.000
_cell.angle_alpha   90.00
_cell.angle_beta   90.00
_cell.angle_gamma   90.00
#
_symmetry.space_group_name_H-M   'P 1'
#
loop_
_entity.id
_entity.type
_entity.pdbx_description
1 polymer ?
#
loop_
_entity_poly.entity_id
_entity_poly.type
_entity_poly.pdbx_seq_one_letter_code
_entity_poly.pdbx_strand_id
1 'polypeptide(L)'
;MSKNGSNSTSSTPVHINTLIIQDISTLIDDNQFNKALDYLTSLTEQQIYDNTWDLCTYLVNLLEKPSDKLCNEYEIYSQDALIYVAEHGNPREMLIIMLEQSDKFISDETFIFYIKLFFIIIKRLPLKPSLIRSIDDILSLLKCHLTTLELPTINNDFAGKDLLVFNQDHRVTHLLKLTQSYVDFICQLRDYFSTTTINNILPILAKYLISLLQEPLSSLSYEPINSQESSSFTSIRPLLDCLFTLNSNPIQLIDDKEQQSVFVYLLLTKNTYFSLLPCVYSPYFYLILSIPFIQQLSNDRERVMLTEKACVLVSNVCSRLKQNKEFDQTLLDNNDIHILIDTLKMLMVQSPARQYAPLTIGAYRSLFRSFNPLGRYTFLRQQLAKTPISEDSYRTFLCTLVKDEFLYDYRSSSSG
;
A
#
# COMPACT_ATOMS: atom_id res chain seq x y z
N MET A 1 -42.27 -45.77 -25.55
CA MET A 1 -41.72 -45.52 -24.19
C MET A 1 -40.82 -44.32 -24.28
N SER A 2 -41.16 -43.26 -23.55
CA SER A 2 -40.48 -41.97 -23.57
C SER A 2 -39.29 -41.96 -22.61
N LYS A 3 -38.35 -41.03 -22.84
CA LYS A 3 -38.02 -39.94 -21.91
C LYS A 3 -36.89 -39.08 -22.50
N ASN A 4 -37.29 -37.92 -23.02
CA ASN A 4 -36.44 -36.73 -23.10
C ASN A 4 -36.24 -36.20 -21.68
N GLY A 5 -35.01 -35.88 -21.31
CA GLY A 5 -34.65 -35.20 -20.07
C GLY A 5 -33.94 -33.89 -20.39
N SER A 6 -34.73 -32.82 -20.53
CA SER A 6 -34.26 -31.44 -20.54
C SER A 6 -33.95 -31.01 -19.11
N ASN A 7 -32.68 -30.77 -18.80
CA ASN A 7 -32.29 -30.12 -17.55
C ASN A 7 -32.52 -28.60 -17.68
N SER A 8 -33.72 -28.17 -17.30
CA SER A 8 -34.01 -26.79 -16.93
C SER A 8 -33.48 -26.54 -15.51
N THR A 9 -32.43 -25.75 -15.35
CA THR A 9 -32.01 -25.22 -14.06
C THR A 9 -33.02 -24.19 -13.61
N SER A 10 -33.89 -24.59 -12.70
CA SER A 10 -34.87 -23.75 -12.01
C SER A 10 -34.15 -22.78 -11.07
N SER A 11 -34.14 -21.50 -11.43
CA SER A 11 -33.89 -20.41 -10.49
C SER A 11 -35.04 -20.38 -9.47
N THR A 12 -34.74 -20.57 -8.20
CA THR A 12 -35.70 -20.46 -7.10
C THR A 12 -36.22 -19.02 -6.98
N PRO A 13 -37.55 -18.78 -6.94
CA PRO A 13 -38.10 -17.43 -6.80
C PRO A 13 -37.90 -16.96 -5.37
N VAL A 14 -37.21 -15.84 -5.20
CA VAL A 14 -37.12 -15.12 -3.92
C VAL A 14 -38.53 -14.64 -3.57
N HIS A 15 -39.05 -15.01 -2.39
CA HIS A 15 -40.34 -14.52 -1.90
C HIS A 15 -40.22 -13.03 -1.56
N ILE A 16 -40.62 -12.17 -2.50
CA ILE A 16 -40.68 -10.71 -2.37
C ILE A 16 -42.01 -10.33 -1.73
N ASN A 17 -41.99 -9.71 -0.55
CA ASN A 17 -43.18 -9.53 0.31
C ASN A 17 -43.71 -8.09 0.43
N THR A 18 -43.34 -7.16 -0.47
CA THR A 18 -43.86 -5.78 -0.46
C THR A 18 -44.43 -5.40 -1.83
N LEU A 19 -45.64 -4.78 -1.83
CA LEU A 19 -46.34 -4.31 -3.05
C LEU A 19 -45.44 -3.38 -3.89
N ILE A 20 -44.59 -2.58 -3.23
CA ILE A 20 -43.66 -1.65 -3.87
C ILE A 20 -42.67 -2.38 -4.78
N ILE A 21 -42.10 -3.50 -4.34
CA ILE A 21 -41.13 -4.25 -5.15
C ILE A 21 -41.83 -4.99 -6.29
N GLN A 22 -43.06 -5.46 -6.07
CA GLN A 22 -43.85 -6.04 -7.15
C GLN A 22 -44.09 -5.02 -8.26
N ASP A 23 -44.50 -3.80 -7.92
CA ASP A 23 -44.69 -2.71 -8.89
C ASP A 23 -43.39 -2.36 -9.62
N ILE A 24 -42.28 -2.19 -8.89
CA ILE A 24 -40.96 -1.93 -9.49
C ILE A 24 -40.54 -3.08 -10.40
N SER A 25 -40.73 -4.34 -9.97
CA SER A 25 -40.37 -5.52 -10.77
C SER A 25 -41.19 -5.60 -12.05
N THR A 26 -42.50 -5.31 -11.99
CA THR A 26 -43.34 -5.32 -13.20
C THR A 26 -42.88 -4.28 -14.23
N LEU A 27 -42.55 -3.07 -13.77
CA LEU A 27 -42.03 -2.01 -14.64
C LEU A 27 -40.67 -2.38 -15.26
N ILE A 28 -39.81 -3.04 -14.48
CA ILE A 28 -38.50 -3.50 -14.94
C ILE A 28 -38.63 -4.67 -15.92
N ASP A 29 -39.51 -5.63 -15.66
CA ASP A 29 -39.79 -6.77 -16.55
C ASP A 29 -40.38 -6.29 -17.89
N ASP A 30 -41.09 -5.16 -17.89
CA ASP A 30 -41.60 -4.47 -19.08
C ASP A 30 -40.57 -3.54 -19.76
N ASN A 31 -39.30 -3.52 -19.31
CA ASN A 31 -38.21 -2.65 -19.77
C ASN A 31 -38.51 -1.13 -19.62
N GLN A 32 -39.27 -0.74 -18.60
CA GLN A 32 -39.64 0.65 -18.32
C GLN A 32 -38.79 1.25 -17.18
N PHE A 33 -37.47 1.18 -17.30
CA PHE A 33 -36.51 1.59 -16.25
C PHE A 33 -36.70 3.02 -15.75
N ASN A 34 -36.90 3.99 -16.65
CA ASN A 34 -37.12 5.38 -16.27
C ASN A 34 -38.40 5.54 -15.43
N LYS A 35 -39.48 4.82 -15.77
CA LYS A 35 -40.72 4.87 -14.99
C LYS A 35 -40.58 4.14 -13.65
N ALA A 36 -39.79 3.07 -13.60
CA ALA A 36 -39.47 2.41 -12.34
C ALA A 36 -38.72 3.37 -11.39
N LEU A 37 -37.79 4.16 -11.93
CA LEU A 37 -37.05 5.16 -11.17
C LEU A 37 -37.94 6.34 -10.76
N ASP A 38 -38.78 6.84 -11.67
CA ASP A 38 -39.79 7.87 -11.37
C ASP A 38 -40.75 7.39 -10.28
N TYR A 39 -41.16 6.13 -10.31
CA TYR A 39 -42.00 5.54 -9.28
C TYR A 39 -41.26 5.47 -7.94
N LEU A 40 -40.04 4.94 -7.91
CA LEU A 40 -39.21 4.86 -6.71
C LEU A 40 -39.01 6.26 -6.08
N THR A 41 -38.72 7.27 -6.91
CA THR A 41 -38.51 8.65 -6.46
C THR A 41 -39.81 9.35 -6.04
N SER A 42 -40.97 8.87 -6.50
CA SER A 42 -42.29 9.36 -6.07
C SER A 42 -42.72 8.83 -4.70
N LEU A 43 -42.07 7.80 -4.17
CA LEU A 43 -42.37 7.25 -2.85
C LEU A 43 -42.00 8.25 -1.74
N THR A 44 -42.79 8.22 -0.67
CA THR A 44 -42.47 9.02 0.53
C THR A 44 -41.22 8.50 1.22
N GLU A 45 -40.47 9.39 1.90
CA GLU A 45 -39.28 8.99 2.67
C GLU A 45 -39.57 7.87 3.67
N GLN A 46 -40.74 7.90 4.33
CA GLN A 46 -41.15 6.86 5.28
C GLN A 46 -41.32 5.50 4.60
N GLN A 47 -41.90 5.46 3.40
CA GLN A 47 -42.04 4.21 2.65
C GLN A 47 -40.67 3.64 2.27
N ILE A 48 -39.74 4.49 1.83
CA ILE A 48 -38.39 4.04 1.49
C ILE A 48 -37.66 3.55 2.75
N TYR A 49 -37.78 4.28 3.86
CA TYR A 49 -37.18 3.92 5.15
C TYR A 49 -37.67 2.56 5.66
N ASP A 50 -38.98 2.32 5.66
CA ASP A 50 -39.57 1.09 6.18
C ASP A 50 -39.36 -0.13 5.28
N ASN A 51 -39.08 0.08 3.98
CA ASN A 51 -38.86 -0.99 3.00
C ASN A 51 -37.41 -1.06 2.52
N THR A 52 -36.47 -0.45 3.25
CA THR A 52 -35.06 -0.36 2.83
C THR A 52 -34.45 -1.74 2.63
N TRP A 53 -34.69 -2.67 3.55
CA TRP A 53 -34.16 -4.02 3.46
C TRP A 53 -34.54 -4.72 2.16
N ASP A 54 -35.84 -4.76 1.86
CA ASP A 54 -36.36 -5.48 0.71
C ASP A 54 -35.96 -4.78 -0.60
N LEU A 55 -36.05 -3.44 -0.66
CA LEU A 55 -35.66 -2.65 -1.83
C LEU A 55 -34.18 -2.85 -2.17
N CYS A 56 -33.31 -2.72 -1.17
CA CYS A 56 -31.88 -2.85 -1.37
C CYS A 56 -31.51 -4.27 -1.81
N THR A 57 -32.06 -5.29 -1.16
CA THR A 57 -31.82 -6.70 -1.53
C THR A 57 -32.26 -6.99 -2.96
N TYR A 58 -33.41 -6.46 -3.38
CA TYR A 58 -33.90 -6.60 -4.76
C TYR A 58 -32.96 -5.92 -5.77
N LEU A 59 -32.55 -4.68 -5.51
CA LEU A 59 -31.68 -3.92 -6.42
C LEU A 59 -30.28 -4.52 -6.52
N VAL A 60 -29.70 -5.03 -5.44
CA VAL A 60 -28.41 -5.74 -5.51
C VAL A 60 -28.53 -7.02 -6.32
N ASN A 61 -29.60 -7.79 -6.14
CA ASN A 61 -29.83 -9.01 -6.95
C ASN A 61 -29.99 -8.69 -8.44
N LEU A 62 -30.52 -7.51 -8.80
CA LEU A 62 -30.58 -7.05 -10.17
C LEU A 62 -29.20 -6.72 -10.75
N LEU A 63 -28.31 -6.12 -9.94
CA LEU A 63 -26.92 -5.86 -10.35
C LEU A 63 -26.15 -7.15 -10.63
N GLU A 64 -26.43 -8.24 -9.91
CA GLU A 64 -25.74 -9.52 -10.07
C GLU A 64 -26.26 -10.39 -11.24
N LYS A 65 -27.32 -9.96 -11.97
CA LYS A 65 -27.89 -10.77 -13.05
C LYS A 65 -26.90 -10.94 -14.22
N PRO A 66 -26.76 -12.16 -14.78
CA PRO A 66 -25.80 -12.43 -15.85
C PRO A 66 -26.12 -11.66 -17.14
N SER A 67 -25.06 -11.32 -17.86
CA SER A 67 -24.99 -10.40 -18.98
C SER A 67 -25.77 -10.87 -20.23
N ASP A 68 -26.97 -10.34 -20.43
CA ASP A 68 -27.71 -10.30 -21.70
C ASP A 68 -27.68 -8.89 -22.33
N LYS A 69 -28.24 -8.69 -23.53
CA LYS A 69 -28.23 -7.39 -24.27
C LYS A 69 -28.78 -6.17 -23.48
N LEU A 70 -29.56 -6.40 -22.43
CA LEU A 70 -30.12 -5.36 -21.56
C LEU A 70 -29.26 -5.04 -20.32
N CYS A 71 -28.10 -5.71 -20.15
CA CYS A 71 -27.25 -5.64 -18.96
C CYS A 71 -26.92 -4.20 -18.52
N ASN A 72 -26.63 -3.31 -19.46
CA ASN A 72 -26.27 -1.93 -19.15
C ASN A 72 -27.44 -1.14 -18.54
N GLU A 73 -28.67 -1.37 -18.99
CA GLU A 73 -29.84 -0.64 -18.48
C GLU A 73 -30.23 -1.09 -17.07
N TYR A 74 -30.15 -2.40 -16.80
CA TYR A 74 -30.31 -2.96 -15.45
C TYR A 74 -29.24 -2.43 -14.48
N GLU A 75 -27.99 -2.35 -14.94
CA GLU A 75 -26.88 -1.86 -14.12
C GLU A 75 -27.06 -0.38 -13.78
N ILE A 76 -27.29 0.47 -14.78
CA ILE A 76 -27.49 1.91 -14.59
C ILE A 76 -28.68 2.16 -13.65
N TYR A 77 -29.83 1.54 -13.94
CA TYR A 77 -31.02 1.68 -13.10
C TYR A 77 -30.75 1.27 -11.66
N SER A 78 -30.13 0.11 -11.46
CA SER A 78 -29.90 -0.42 -10.11
C SER A 78 -28.90 0.44 -9.34
N GLN A 79 -27.87 0.98 -10.00
CA GLN A 79 -26.92 1.90 -9.38
C GLN A 79 -27.61 3.20 -8.94
N ASP A 80 -28.39 3.82 -9.81
CA ASP A 80 -29.11 5.07 -9.51
C ASP A 80 -30.16 4.85 -8.40
N ALA A 81 -30.90 3.75 -8.47
CA ALA A 81 -31.88 3.37 -7.47
C ALA A 81 -31.23 3.09 -6.11
N LEU A 82 -30.09 2.39 -6.07
CA LEU A 82 -29.36 2.14 -4.82
C LEU A 82 -28.80 3.41 -4.20
N ILE A 83 -28.31 4.35 -5.01
CA ILE A 83 -27.89 5.67 -4.52
C ILE A 83 -29.08 6.38 -3.88
N TYR A 84 -30.23 6.41 -4.56
CA TYR A 84 -31.43 7.04 -4.04
C TYR A 84 -31.92 6.39 -2.73
N VAL A 85 -31.92 5.05 -2.65
CA VAL A 85 -32.25 4.32 -1.42
C VAL A 85 -31.22 4.58 -0.32
N ALA A 86 -29.93 4.70 -0.63
CA ALA A 86 -28.90 5.06 0.35
C ALA A 86 -29.11 6.47 0.92
N GLU A 87 -29.62 7.40 0.12
CA GLU A 87 -29.92 8.78 0.53
C GLU A 87 -31.19 8.95 1.36
N HIS A 88 -32.20 8.08 1.19
CA HIS A 88 -33.52 8.25 1.82
C HIS A 88 -33.90 7.11 2.79
N GLY A 89 -33.37 5.90 2.59
CA GLY A 89 -33.70 4.70 3.37
C GLY A 89 -33.12 4.65 4.79
N ASN A 90 -33.29 3.53 5.48
CA ASN A 90 -32.70 3.27 6.78
C ASN A 90 -31.19 3.00 6.66
N PRO A 91 -30.30 3.90 7.12
CA PRO A 91 -28.87 3.78 6.89
C PRO A 91 -28.23 2.58 7.60
N ARG A 92 -28.86 2.04 8.66
CA ARG A 92 -28.33 0.86 9.36
C ARG A 92 -28.59 -0.43 8.59
N GLU A 93 -29.79 -0.59 8.06
CA GLU A 93 -30.13 -1.73 7.20
C GLU A 93 -29.31 -1.69 5.92
N MET A 94 -29.21 -0.51 5.30
CA MET A 94 -28.37 -0.31 4.12
C MET A 94 -26.91 -0.71 4.38
N LEU A 95 -26.34 -0.30 5.52
CA LEU A 95 -24.98 -0.67 5.88
C LEU A 95 -24.80 -2.20 5.96
N ILE A 96 -25.72 -2.89 6.66
CA ILE A 96 -25.63 -4.34 6.86
C ILE A 96 -25.67 -5.05 5.51
N ILE A 97 -26.64 -4.71 4.65
CA ILE A 97 -26.79 -5.32 3.34
C ILE A 97 -25.55 -5.04 2.49
N MET A 98 -25.06 -3.80 2.45
CA MET A 98 -23.85 -3.49 1.68
C MET A 98 -22.62 -4.24 2.18
N LEU A 99 -22.45 -4.42 3.50
CA LEU A 99 -21.38 -5.23 4.07
C LEU A 99 -21.50 -6.71 3.71
N GLU A 100 -22.72 -7.27 3.67
CA GLU A 100 -22.94 -8.67 3.27
C GLU A 100 -22.69 -8.91 1.77
N GLN A 101 -23.00 -7.93 0.92
CA GLN A 101 -22.90 -8.07 -0.54
C GLN A 101 -21.49 -7.76 -1.07
N SER A 102 -20.68 -7.06 -0.29
CA SER A 102 -19.34 -6.63 -0.69
C SER A 102 -18.26 -7.70 -0.56
N ASP A 103 -18.58 -8.89 -0.03
CA ASP A 103 -17.67 -10.05 -0.07
C ASP A 103 -17.36 -10.51 -1.52
N LYS A 104 -18.11 -10.03 -2.51
CA LYS A 104 -17.98 -10.38 -3.93
C LYS A 104 -17.55 -9.20 -4.81
N PHE A 105 -16.58 -8.38 -4.45
CA PHE A 105 -16.09 -7.35 -5.39
C PHE A 105 -15.54 -8.02 -6.68
N ILE A 106 -16.36 -8.11 -7.73
CA ILE A 106 -16.03 -8.81 -8.98
C ILE A 106 -15.25 -7.90 -9.94
N SER A 107 -15.52 -6.59 -9.90
CA SER A 107 -14.91 -5.61 -10.80
C SER A 107 -14.49 -4.30 -10.10
N ASP A 108 -13.55 -3.57 -10.71
CA ASP A 108 -13.16 -2.23 -10.28
C ASP A 108 -14.35 -1.28 -10.12
N GLU A 109 -15.28 -1.32 -11.08
CA GLU A 109 -16.45 -0.45 -11.10
C GLU A 109 -17.33 -0.73 -9.89
N THR A 110 -17.54 -2.01 -9.56
CA THR A 110 -18.29 -2.39 -8.36
C THR A 110 -17.60 -1.89 -7.10
N PHE A 111 -16.29 -2.09 -6.94
CA PHE A 111 -15.55 -1.59 -5.78
C PHE A 111 -15.69 -0.07 -5.60
N ILE A 112 -15.51 0.69 -6.69
CA ILE A 112 -15.65 2.15 -6.67
C ILE A 112 -17.09 2.59 -6.35
N PHE A 113 -18.08 1.87 -6.88
CA PHE A 113 -19.49 2.13 -6.60
C PHE A 113 -19.82 1.89 -5.11
N TYR A 114 -19.41 0.77 -4.54
CA TYR A 114 -19.61 0.47 -3.12
C TYR A 114 -18.93 1.49 -2.20
N ILE A 115 -17.71 1.94 -2.53
CA ILE A 115 -17.03 3.02 -1.80
C ILE A 115 -17.90 4.28 -1.71
N LYS A 116 -18.51 4.68 -2.84
CA LYS A 116 -19.40 5.85 -2.89
C LYS A 116 -20.64 5.63 -2.03
N LEU A 117 -21.25 4.45 -2.11
CA LEU A 117 -22.41 4.10 -1.28
C LEU A 117 -22.07 4.12 0.21
N PHE A 118 -20.95 3.53 0.62
CA PHE A 118 -20.50 3.57 2.01
C PHE A 118 -20.34 5.00 2.52
N PHE A 119 -19.81 5.91 1.69
CA PHE A 119 -19.70 7.32 2.08
C PHE A 119 -21.07 7.97 2.32
N ILE A 120 -22.04 7.74 1.44
CA ILE A 120 -23.42 8.24 1.58
C ILE A 120 -24.05 7.71 2.88
N ILE A 121 -23.91 6.40 3.12
CA ILE A 121 -24.45 5.73 4.31
C ILE A 121 -23.81 6.28 5.59
N ILE A 122 -22.48 6.43 5.62
CA ILE A 122 -21.73 6.95 6.78
C ILE A 122 -22.21 8.35 7.16
N LYS A 123 -22.48 9.22 6.19
CA LYS A 123 -22.98 10.58 6.46
C LYS A 123 -24.32 10.59 7.19
N ARG A 124 -25.16 9.57 6.95
CA ARG A 124 -26.51 9.46 7.52
C ARG A 124 -26.56 8.68 8.82
N LEU A 125 -25.50 7.93 9.16
CA LEU A 125 -25.44 7.20 10.42
C LEU A 125 -25.35 8.18 11.61
N PRO A 126 -25.98 7.84 12.75
CA PRO A 126 -25.95 8.70 13.92
C PRO A 126 -24.52 8.79 14.47
N LEU A 127 -24.10 10.02 14.83
CA LEU A 127 -22.82 10.36 15.44
C LEU A 127 -22.72 9.81 16.89
N LYS A 128 -22.65 8.48 17.01
CA LYS A 128 -22.52 7.72 18.25
C LYS A 128 -21.23 6.88 18.22
N PRO A 129 -20.70 6.42 19.36
CA PRO A 129 -19.53 5.55 19.39
C PRO A 129 -19.68 4.27 18.54
N SER A 130 -20.90 3.79 18.28
CA SER A 130 -21.15 2.67 17.37
C SER A 130 -20.71 2.93 15.92
N LEU A 131 -20.69 4.19 15.49
CA LEU A 131 -20.23 4.59 14.14
C LEU A 131 -18.77 4.23 13.91
N ILE A 132 -17.94 4.34 14.95
CA ILE A 132 -16.52 3.97 14.90
C ILE A 132 -16.36 2.52 14.46
N ARG A 133 -17.17 1.61 15.05
CA ARG A 133 -17.15 0.20 14.69
C ARG A 133 -17.61 0.00 13.24
N SER A 134 -18.68 0.66 12.82
CA SER A 134 -19.14 0.60 11.43
C SER A 134 -18.08 1.06 10.42
N ILE A 135 -17.34 2.13 10.74
CA ILE A 135 -16.23 2.60 9.89
C ILE A 135 -15.08 1.60 9.88
N ASP A 136 -14.73 1.03 11.04
CA ASP A 136 -13.69 -0.02 11.14
C ASP A 136 -14.06 -1.24 10.30
N ASP A 137 -15.31 -1.71 10.37
CA ASP A 137 -15.81 -2.84 9.58
C ASP A 137 -15.71 -2.56 8.07
N ILE A 138 -16.15 -1.38 7.61
CA ILE A 138 -16.06 -0.96 6.20
C ILE A 138 -14.61 -0.88 5.73
N LEU A 139 -13.74 -0.22 6.49
CA LEU A 139 -12.35 -0.04 6.10
C LEU A 139 -11.57 -1.35 6.09
N SER A 140 -11.90 -2.26 7.01
CA SER A 140 -11.36 -3.63 7.07
C SER A 140 -11.74 -4.44 5.84
N LEU A 141 -13.03 -4.45 5.48
CA LEU A 141 -13.55 -5.12 4.29
C LEU A 141 -12.88 -4.58 3.01
N LEU A 142 -12.88 -3.27 2.82
CA LEU A 142 -12.29 -2.64 1.64
C LEU A 142 -10.78 -2.91 1.56
N LYS A 143 -10.07 -2.91 2.70
CA LYS A 143 -8.67 -3.31 2.75
C LYS A 143 -8.50 -4.79 2.38
N CYS A 144 -9.35 -5.67 2.91
CA CYS A 144 -9.29 -7.10 2.64
C CYS A 144 -9.32 -7.36 1.13
N HIS A 145 -10.20 -6.67 0.41
CA HIS A 145 -10.24 -6.73 -1.05
C HIS A 145 -8.93 -6.31 -1.72
N LEU A 146 -8.33 -5.18 -1.30
CA LEU A 146 -7.03 -4.77 -1.84
C LEU A 146 -5.94 -5.82 -1.58
N THR A 147 -5.99 -6.51 -0.44
CA THR A 147 -5.01 -7.55 -0.07
C THR A 147 -5.17 -8.88 -0.79
N THR A 148 -6.34 -9.15 -1.38
CA THR A 148 -6.57 -10.38 -2.16
C THR A 148 -6.18 -10.23 -3.64
N LEU A 149 -5.84 -9.01 -4.08
CA LEU A 149 -5.39 -8.77 -5.45
C LEU A 149 -4.02 -9.40 -5.70
N GLU A 150 -3.96 -10.27 -6.70
CA GLU A 150 -2.71 -10.92 -7.08
C GLU A 150 -1.77 -9.97 -7.82
N LEU A 151 -0.51 -9.95 -7.39
CA LEU A 151 0.57 -9.25 -8.09
C LEU A 151 1.30 -10.14 -9.08
N PRO A 152 2.02 -9.55 -10.06
CA PRO A 152 2.94 -10.31 -10.90
C PRO A 152 4.01 -10.98 -10.06
N THR A 153 4.29 -12.26 -10.34
CA THR A 153 5.42 -12.96 -9.72
C THR A 153 6.72 -12.38 -10.25
N ILE A 154 7.59 -11.99 -9.32
CA ILE A 154 8.92 -11.49 -9.63
C ILE A 154 9.92 -12.62 -9.39
N ASN A 155 10.62 -13.04 -10.44
CA ASN A 155 11.68 -14.04 -10.31
C ASN A 155 12.96 -13.43 -9.75
N ASN A 156 13.83 -14.25 -9.13
CA ASN A 156 15.12 -13.81 -8.58
C ASN A 156 16.12 -13.29 -9.63
N ASP A 157 15.85 -13.48 -10.92
CA ASP A 157 16.64 -12.94 -12.03
C ASP A 157 16.14 -11.57 -12.52
N PHE A 158 15.24 -10.92 -11.78
CA PHE A 158 14.67 -9.62 -12.12
C PHE A 158 15.76 -8.56 -12.37
N ALA A 159 15.83 -8.10 -13.61
CA ALA A 159 16.80 -7.13 -14.09
C ALA A 159 16.12 -5.80 -14.48
N GLY A 160 16.92 -4.75 -14.72
CA GLY A 160 16.40 -3.37 -14.72
C GLY A 160 15.34 -3.08 -15.78
N LYS A 161 15.31 -3.87 -16.85
CA LYS A 161 14.28 -3.80 -17.90
C LYS A 161 12.95 -4.43 -17.45
N ASP A 162 13.01 -5.43 -16.59
CA ASP A 162 11.85 -6.12 -16.03
C ASP A 162 11.09 -5.22 -15.06
N LEU A 163 11.77 -4.26 -14.43
CA LEU A 163 11.14 -3.23 -13.59
C LEU A 163 10.12 -2.38 -14.36
N LEU A 164 10.47 -1.97 -15.58
CA LEU A 164 9.59 -1.19 -16.43
C LEU A 164 8.37 -2.03 -16.84
N VAL A 165 8.58 -3.30 -17.20
CA VAL A 165 7.51 -4.23 -17.56
C VAL A 165 6.59 -4.50 -16.37
N PHE A 166 7.16 -4.69 -15.17
CA PHE A 166 6.42 -4.92 -13.94
C PHE A 166 5.50 -3.74 -13.60
N ASN A 167 6.01 -2.50 -13.65
CA ASN A 167 5.20 -1.32 -13.36
C ASN A 167 4.14 -1.02 -14.44
N GLN A 168 4.24 -1.64 -15.62
CA GLN A 168 3.24 -1.58 -16.69
C GLN A 168 2.27 -2.77 -16.68
N ASP A 169 2.46 -3.76 -15.79
CA ASP A 169 1.54 -4.89 -15.69
C ASP A 169 0.16 -4.41 -15.26
N HIS A 170 -0.87 -4.87 -15.98
CA HIS A 170 -2.26 -4.52 -15.72
C HIS A 170 -2.66 -4.74 -14.25
N ARG A 171 -2.15 -5.79 -13.58
CA ARG A 171 -2.42 -6.08 -12.16
C ARG A 171 -1.88 -5.01 -11.23
N VAL A 172 -0.69 -4.49 -11.51
CA VAL A 172 -0.11 -3.38 -10.76
C VAL A 172 -0.95 -2.12 -10.99
N THR A 173 -1.27 -1.81 -12.25
CA THR A 173 -2.09 -0.62 -12.55
C THR A 173 -3.49 -0.69 -11.93
N HIS A 174 -4.09 -1.89 -11.92
CA HIS A 174 -5.38 -2.17 -11.30
C HIS A 174 -5.32 -1.95 -9.78
N LEU A 175 -4.34 -2.54 -9.10
CA LEU A 175 -4.12 -2.32 -7.66
C LEU A 175 -3.94 -0.83 -7.34
N LEU A 176 -3.12 -0.11 -8.12
CA LEU A 176 -2.88 1.32 -7.89
C LEU A 176 -4.16 2.16 -8.06
N LYS A 177 -5.00 1.85 -9.05
CA LYS A 177 -6.29 2.51 -9.27
C LYS A 177 -7.26 2.30 -8.10
N LEU A 178 -7.38 1.07 -7.60
CA LEU A 178 -8.25 0.78 -6.46
C LEU A 178 -7.71 1.38 -5.16
N THR A 179 -6.39 1.34 -4.97
CA THR A 179 -5.72 1.99 -3.84
C THR A 179 -5.98 3.49 -3.84
N GLN A 180 -5.87 4.16 -4.99
CA GLN A 180 -6.18 5.58 -5.10
C GLN A 180 -7.64 5.87 -4.69
N SER A 181 -8.58 5.07 -5.18
CA SER A 181 -10.00 5.22 -4.85
C SER A 181 -10.27 5.05 -3.34
N TYR A 182 -9.59 4.10 -2.70
CA TYR A 182 -9.64 3.89 -1.25
C TYR A 182 -9.05 5.07 -0.47
N VAL A 183 -7.92 5.62 -0.92
CA VAL A 183 -7.29 6.78 -0.30
C VAL A 183 -8.18 8.02 -0.43
N ASP A 184 -8.77 8.24 -1.61
CA ASP A 184 -9.70 9.35 -1.84
C ASP A 184 -10.94 9.24 -0.94
N PHE A 185 -11.44 8.02 -0.71
CA PHE A 185 -12.50 7.76 0.25
C PHE A 185 -12.09 8.12 1.68
N ILE A 186 -10.90 7.73 2.13
CA ILE A 186 -10.40 8.12 3.46
C ILE A 186 -10.23 9.64 3.57
N CYS A 187 -9.73 10.31 2.53
CA CYS A 187 -9.65 11.78 2.49
C CYS A 187 -11.02 12.42 2.66
N GLN A 188 -12.04 11.91 1.95
CA GLN A 188 -13.41 12.39 2.09
C GLN A 188 -13.98 12.18 3.50
N LEU A 189 -13.68 11.04 4.13
CA LEU A 189 -14.06 10.79 5.53
C LEU A 189 -13.33 11.74 6.49
N ARG A 190 -12.02 11.94 6.32
CA ARG A 190 -11.24 12.92 7.11
C ARG A 190 -11.90 14.28 7.03
N ASP A 191 -12.18 14.76 5.82
CA ASP A 191 -12.74 16.10 5.60
C ASP A 191 -14.13 16.21 6.22
N TYR A 192 -14.98 15.20 6.06
CA TYR A 192 -16.30 15.15 6.70
C TYR A 192 -16.20 15.20 8.23
N PHE A 193 -15.33 14.39 8.84
CA PHE A 193 -15.22 14.31 10.29
C PHE A 193 -14.39 15.44 10.91
N SER A 194 -13.60 16.17 10.12
CA SER A 194 -12.84 17.34 10.59
C SER A 194 -13.72 18.43 11.20
N THR A 195 -14.97 18.53 10.73
CA THR A 195 -15.97 19.49 11.24
C THR A 195 -16.82 18.94 12.39
N THR A 196 -16.64 17.67 12.77
CA THR A 196 -17.50 16.99 13.75
C THR A 196 -16.80 16.80 15.09
N THR A 197 -17.57 16.57 16.16
CA THR A 197 -17.06 16.42 17.53
C THR A 197 -16.52 15.02 17.86
N ILE A 198 -16.59 14.05 16.94
CA ILE A 198 -16.09 12.69 17.19
C ILE A 198 -14.59 12.63 16.90
N ASN A 199 -13.79 13.01 17.90
CA ASN A 199 -12.33 13.08 17.77
C ASN A 199 -11.63 11.71 17.58
N ASN A 200 -12.33 10.59 17.79
CA ASN A 200 -11.72 9.25 17.77
C ASN A 200 -11.70 8.57 16.40
N ILE A 201 -12.23 9.21 15.34
CA ILE A 201 -12.25 8.60 13.99
C ILE A 201 -10.91 8.80 13.27
N LEU A 202 -10.27 9.98 13.41
CA LEU A 202 -9.04 10.28 12.69
C LEU A 202 -7.89 9.28 12.96
N PRO A 203 -7.65 8.81 14.20
CA PRO A 203 -6.65 7.77 14.45
C PRO A 203 -6.94 6.45 13.73
N ILE A 204 -8.21 6.11 13.54
CA ILE A 204 -8.63 4.89 12.84
C ILE A 204 -8.35 5.03 11.35
N LEU A 205 -8.68 6.18 10.77
CA LEU A 205 -8.35 6.48 9.37
C LEU A 205 -6.83 6.38 9.13
N ALA A 206 -6.03 6.96 10.03
CA ALA A 206 -4.58 6.89 9.96
C ALA A 206 -4.05 5.45 10.05
N LYS A 207 -4.60 4.65 10.98
CA LYS A 207 -4.27 3.22 11.13
C LYS A 207 -4.50 2.46 9.83
N TYR A 208 -5.64 2.67 9.15
CA TYR A 208 -5.92 1.98 7.90
C TYR A 208 -5.02 2.40 6.76
N LEU A 209 -4.72 3.70 6.61
CA LEU A 209 -3.75 4.18 5.60
C LEU A 209 -2.36 3.58 5.82
N ILE A 210 -1.87 3.55 7.06
CA ILE A 210 -0.59 2.90 7.41
C ILE A 210 -0.65 1.42 7.02
N SER A 211 -1.77 0.77 7.29
CA SER A 211 -1.90 -0.66 7.08
C SER A 211 -1.88 -1.08 5.61
N LEU A 212 -2.09 -0.13 4.69
CA LEU A 212 -1.91 -0.35 3.26
C LEU A 212 -0.43 -0.46 2.86
N LEU A 213 0.51 0.02 3.68
CA LEU A 213 1.96 -0.10 3.42
C LEU A 213 2.49 -1.53 3.58
N GLN A 214 1.62 -2.52 3.78
CA GLN A 214 1.90 -3.95 3.69
C GLN A 214 1.73 -4.45 2.25
N GLU A 215 1.80 -5.76 2.07
CA GLU A 215 1.33 -6.40 0.86
C GLU A 215 -0.12 -5.96 0.55
N PRO A 216 -0.43 -5.63 -0.72
CA PRO A 216 0.44 -5.78 -1.89
C PRO A 216 1.34 -4.56 -2.18
N LEU A 217 1.14 -3.41 -1.55
CA LEU A 217 1.90 -2.19 -1.85
C LEU A 217 3.38 -2.28 -1.44
N SER A 218 3.72 -3.03 -0.41
CA SER A 218 5.12 -3.25 -0.02
C SER A 218 5.92 -4.00 -1.10
N SER A 219 5.24 -4.76 -1.97
CA SER A 219 5.82 -5.43 -3.14
C SER A 219 5.94 -4.56 -4.39
N LEU A 220 5.54 -3.28 -4.36
CA LEU A 220 5.73 -2.38 -5.49
C LEU A 220 7.10 -1.67 -5.44
N SER A 221 7.68 -1.37 -6.60
CA SER A 221 8.85 -0.51 -6.67
C SER A 221 8.44 0.97 -6.72
N TYR A 222 9.15 1.79 -5.94
CA TYR A 222 8.96 3.23 -5.88
C TYR A 222 10.12 4.01 -6.51
N GLU A 223 11.04 3.31 -7.18
CA GLU A 223 12.23 3.92 -7.76
C GLU A 223 11.95 4.52 -9.15
N PRO A 224 12.58 5.66 -9.47
CA PRO A 224 12.33 6.33 -10.73
C PRO A 224 12.76 5.49 -11.93
N ILE A 225 11.95 5.49 -12.99
CA ILE A 225 12.24 4.83 -14.25
C ILE A 225 12.59 5.91 -15.28
N ASN A 226 13.76 5.82 -15.92
CA ASN A 226 14.21 6.79 -16.93
C ASN A 226 14.15 8.26 -16.44
N SER A 227 14.55 8.50 -15.18
CA SER A 227 14.52 9.82 -14.53
C SER A 227 13.13 10.42 -14.31
N GLN A 228 12.06 9.65 -14.56
CA GLN A 228 10.69 10.01 -14.19
C GLN A 228 10.29 9.30 -12.89
N GLU A 229 9.47 9.95 -12.06
CA GLU A 229 8.89 9.31 -10.87
C GLU A 229 8.10 8.07 -11.27
N SER A 230 8.14 7.01 -10.45
CA SER A 230 7.37 5.81 -10.75
C SER A 230 5.88 6.05 -10.57
N SER A 231 5.07 5.44 -11.44
CA SER A 231 3.60 5.43 -11.32
C SER A 231 3.15 4.97 -9.93
N SER A 232 3.78 3.91 -9.42
CA SER A 232 3.53 3.39 -8.07
C SER A 232 3.76 4.46 -6.99
N PHE A 233 4.83 5.24 -7.09
CA PHE A 233 5.10 6.31 -6.12
C PHE A 233 4.11 7.47 -6.27
N THR A 234 3.80 7.89 -7.49
CA THR A 234 2.79 8.92 -7.75
C THR A 234 1.43 8.54 -7.17
N SER A 235 1.04 7.27 -7.26
CA SER A 235 -0.23 6.76 -6.73
C SER A 235 -0.26 6.61 -5.20
N ILE A 236 0.87 6.32 -4.54
CA ILE A 236 0.90 6.26 -3.06
C ILE A 236 1.16 7.61 -2.41
N ARG A 237 1.55 8.64 -3.17
CA ARG A 237 1.82 9.98 -2.63
C ARG A 237 0.60 10.58 -1.90
N PRO A 238 -0.63 10.55 -2.45
CA PRO A 238 -1.82 11.03 -1.74
C PRO A 238 -2.08 10.30 -0.41
N LEU A 239 -1.70 9.02 -0.32
CA LEU A 239 -1.80 8.24 0.93
C LEU A 239 -0.91 8.84 2.01
N LEU A 240 0.36 9.10 1.68
CA LEU A 240 1.32 9.69 2.62
C LEU A 240 0.92 11.11 3.00
N ASP A 241 0.50 11.93 2.02
CA ASP A 241 0.04 13.29 2.26
C ASP A 241 -1.17 13.29 3.19
N CYS A 242 -2.15 12.41 2.96
CA CYS A 242 -3.31 12.24 3.84
C CYS A 242 -2.89 11.76 5.24
N LEU A 243 -1.96 10.82 5.34
CA LEU A 243 -1.48 10.30 6.62
C LEU A 243 -0.83 11.40 7.48
N PHE A 244 0.02 12.24 6.89
CA PHE A 244 0.63 13.38 7.60
C PHE A 244 -0.38 14.46 7.99
N THR A 245 -1.50 14.60 7.26
CA THR A 245 -2.60 15.49 7.69
C THR A 245 -3.40 14.93 8.85
N LEU A 246 -3.50 13.60 8.97
CA LEU A 246 -4.26 12.92 10.01
C LEU A 246 -3.48 12.80 11.33
N ASN A 247 -2.16 12.60 11.25
CA ASN A 247 -1.31 12.46 12.42
C ASN A 247 0.06 13.12 12.18
N SER A 248 0.47 13.99 13.10
CA SER A 248 1.79 14.65 13.06
C SER A 248 2.95 13.68 13.25
N ASN A 249 2.73 12.54 13.91
CA ASN A 249 3.72 11.48 14.06
C ASN A 249 3.14 10.09 13.73
N PRO A 250 3.02 9.75 12.43
CA PRO A 250 2.45 8.46 12.00
C PRO A 250 3.23 7.24 12.49
N ILE A 251 4.54 7.37 12.78
CA ILE A 251 5.40 6.26 13.21
C ILE A 251 4.89 5.62 14.50
N GLN A 252 4.28 6.40 15.39
CA GLN A 252 3.77 5.90 16.67
C GLN A 252 2.54 5.00 16.54
N LEU A 253 1.87 5.02 15.37
CA LEU A 253 0.69 4.19 15.10
C LEU A 253 1.05 2.84 14.45
N ILE A 254 2.32 2.60 14.14
CA ILE A 254 2.75 1.41 13.40
C ILE A 254 3.23 0.33 14.38
N ASP A 255 2.45 -0.73 14.51
CA ASP A 255 2.82 -1.90 15.33
C ASP A 255 3.62 -2.94 14.55
N ASP A 256 3.40 -3.02 13.23
CA ASP A 256 4.02 -4.02 12.36
C ASP A 256 5.41 -3.57 11.86
N LYS A 257 6.41 -4.44 12.03
CA LYS A 257 7.80 -4.11 11.70
C LYS A 257 8.01 -3.93 10.20
N GLU A 258 7.29 -4.67 9.35
CA GLU A 258 7.40 -4.51 7.90
C GLU A 258 6.82 -3.17 7.45
N GLN A 259 5.58 -2.85 7.86
CA GLN A 259 4.96 -1.53 7.64
C GLN A 259 5.89 -0.40 8.06
N GLN A 260 6.47 -0.53 9.26
CA GLN A 260 7.36 0.49 9.82
C GLN A 260 8.61 0.65 8.96
N SER A 261 9.16 -0.46 8.46
CA SER A 261 10.34 -0.45 7.60
C SER A 261 10.05 0.18 6.23
N VAL A 262 8.91 -0.12 5.62
CA VAL A 262 8.47 0.49 4.36
C VAL A 262 8.20 1.98 4.54
N PHE A 263 7.57 2.36 5.66
CA PHE A 263 7.32 3.77 5.99
C PHE A 263 8.62 4.54 6.19
N VAL A 264 9.58 4.00 6.96
CA VAL A 264 10.90 4.61 7.16
C VAL A 264 11.67 4.70 5.85
N TYR A 265 11.58 3.69 4.98
CA TYR A 265 12.10 3.75 3.62
C TYR A 265 11.54 4.94 2.86
N LEU A 266 10.21 5.10 2.79
CA LEU A 266 9.57 6.22 2.08
C LEU A 266 9.98 7.57 2.67
N LEU A 267 10.01 7.68 3.99
CA LEU A 267 10.34 8.90 4.71
C LEU A 267 11.79 9.35 4.51
N LEU A 268 12.73 8.41 4.56
CA LEU A 268 14.16 8.74 4.49
C LEU A 268 14.65 8.90 3.05
N THR A 269 14.06 8.18 2.08
CA THR A 269 14.51 8.17 0.68
C THR A 269 13.84 9.23 -0.19
N LYS A 270 12.61 9.65 0.12
CA LYS A 270 11.88 10.60 -0.69
C LYS A 270 11.99 12.01 -0.09
N ASN A 271 12.65 12.91 -0.82
CA ASN A 271 13.03 14.25 -0.34
C ASN A 271 11.86 15.06 0.21
N THR A 272 10.67 14.96 -0.39
CA THR A 272 9.43 15.63 0.03
C THR A 272 9.08 15.35 1.49
N TYR A 273 9.30 14.12 1.95
CA TYR A 273 8.97 13.71 3.31
C TYR A 273 10.15 13.83 4.25
N PHE A 274 11.38 13.68 3.75
CA PHE A 274 12.58 13.91 4.55
C PHE A 274 12.61 15.33 5.15
N SER A 275 12.13 16.35 4.42
CA SER A 275 12.03 17.72 4.94
C SER A 275 11.04 17.90 6.09
N LEU A 276 10.16 16.93 6.35
CA LEU A 276 9.25 16.93 7.50
C LEU A 276 9.96 16.48 8.79
N LEU A 277 11.13 15.84 8.69
CA LEU A 277 11.89 15.41 9.84
C LEU A 277 12.60 16.59 10.52
N PRO A 278 12.72 16.58 11.87
CA PRO A 278 13.48 17.60 12.57
C PRO A 278 14.93 17.66 12.08
N CYS A 279 15.38 18.85 11.67
CA CYS A 279 16.73 19.09 11.11
C CYS A 279 17.88 19.01 12.15
N VAL A 280 17.61 18.52 13.36
CA VAL A 280 18.56 18.52 14.49
C VAL A 280 19.38 17.24 14.55
N TYR A 281 19.00 16.21 13.79
CA TYR A 281 19.64 14.90 13.86
C TYR A 281 20.87 14.82 12.95
N SER A 282 21.93 14.21 13.48
CA SER A 282 23.14 13.94 12.71
C SER A 282 22.90 12.84 11.65
N PRO A 283 23.63 12.83 10.52
CA PRO A 283 23.57 11.74 9.56
C PRO A 283 23.83 10.36 10.20
N TYR A 284 24.69 10.31 11.21
CA TYR A 284 24.94 9.10 12.01
C TYR A 284 23.71 8.62 12.78
N PHE A 285 22.91 9.52 13.36
CA PHE A 285 21.67 9.15 14.03
C PHE A 285 20.70 8.46 13.07
N TYR A 286 20.51 9.01 11.87
CA TYR A 286 19.67 8.38 10.85
C TYR A 286 20.22 7.02 10.40
N LEU A 287 21.55 6.86 10.33
CA LEU A 287 22.18 5.58 10.06
C LEU A 287 21.78 4.55 11.11
N ILE A 288 22.06 4.81 12.39
CA ILE A 288 21.77 3.87 13.48
C ILE A 288 20.27 3.54 13.54
N LEU A 289 19.41 4.56 13.42
CA LEU A 289 17.96 4.38 13.41
C LEU A 289 17.51 3.48 12.24
N SER A 290 18.16 3.58 11.08
CA SER A 290 17.76 2.84 9.87
C SER A 290 18.15 1.36 9.87
N ILE A 291 19.14 0.96 10.67
CA ILE A 291 19.72 -0.41 10.66
C ILE A 291 18.66 -1.51 10.85
N PRO A 292 17.79 -1.51 11.88
CA PRO A 292 16.80 -2.57 12.07
C PRO A 292 15.81 -2.65 10.89
N PHE A 293 15.49 -1.52 10.26
CA PHE A 293 14.58 -1.47 9.11
C PHE A 293 15.25 -2.00 7.84
N ILE A 294 16.53 -1.67 7.62
CA ILE A 294 17.32 -2.22 6.51
C ILE A 294 17.40 -3.75 6.65
N GLN A 295 17.69 -4.25 7.86
CA GLN A 295 17.69 -5.69 8.12
C GLN A 295 16.34 -6.32 7.81
N GLN A 296 15.25 -5.77 8.35
CA GLN A 296 13.91 -6.29 8.15
C GLN A 296 13.54 -6.38 6.66
N LEU A 297 13.84 -5.34 5.87
CA LEU A 297 13.59 -5.33 4.42
C LEU A 297 14.47 -6.31 3.64
N SER A 298 15.62 -6.70 4.20
CA SER A 298 16.61 -7.57 3.56
C SER A 298 16.54 -9.04 4.00
N ASN A 299 15.73 -9.35 5.01
CA ASN A 299 15.66 -10.69 5.61
C ASN A 299 15.06 -11.73 4.66
N ASP A 300 14.07 -11.34 3.86
CA ASP A 300 13.39 -12.23 2.93
C ASP A 300 14.00 -12.13 1.53
N ARG A 301 14.67 -13.22 1.11
CA ARG A 301 15.37 -13.31 -0.18
C ARG A 301 14.44 -13.58 -1.34
N GLU A 302 13.20 -14.00 -1.10
CA GLU A 302 12.23 -14.25 -2.17
C GLU A 302 11.52 -12.94 -2.54
N ARG A 303 11.48 -11.96 -1.62
CA ARG A 303 10.82 -10.67 -1.82
C ARG A 303 11.80 -9.63 -2.38
N VAL A 304 12.06 -9.74 -3.68
CA VAL A 304 12.98 -8.87 -4.45
C VAL A 304 12.71 -7.38 -4.20
N MET A 305 11.45 -6.97 -4.13
CA MET A 305 11.05 -5.56 -3.99
C MET A 305 11.24 -5.00 -2.58
N LEU A 306 11.27 -5.84 -1.55
CA LEU A 306 11.71 -5.41 -0.21
C LEU A 306 13.23 -5.26 -0.17
N THR A 307 13.95 -6.20 -0.79
CA THR A 307 15.41 -6.12 -0.89
C THR A 307 15.85 -4.88 -1.67
N GLU A 308 15.14 -4.52 -2.75
CA GLU A 308 15.33 -3.24 -3.45
C GLU A 308 15.27 -2.05 -2.47
N LYS A 309 14.19 -1.98 -1.66
CA LYS A 309 14.00 -0.89 -0.70
C LYS A 309 15.13 -0.85 0.33
N ALA A 310 15.63 -2.01 0.76
CA ALA A 310 16.80 -2.09 1.64
C ALA A 310 18.05 -1.47 0.99
N CYS A 311 18.35 -1.84 -0.26
CA CYS A 311 19.49 -1.30 -1.02
C CYS A 311 19.40 0.22 -1.22
N VAL A 312 18.22 0.73 -1.57
CA VAL A 312 17.99 2.16 -1.77
C VAL A 312 18.07 2.92 -0.45
N LEU A 313 17.43 2.41 0.62
CA LEU A 313 17.47 3.00 1.95
C LEU A 313 18.91 3.14 2.45
N VAL A 314 19.68 2.05 2.43
CA VAL A 314 21.05 2.07 2.94
C VAL A 314 21.96 2.97 2.10
N SER A 315 21.81 2.96 0.77
CA SER A 315 22.55 3.86 -0.12
C SER A 315 22.28 5.32 0.20
N ASN A 316 21.01 5.68 0.32
CA ASN A 316 20.62 7.06 0.58
C ASN A 316 21.07 7.54 1.97
N VAL A 317 20.92 6.72 3.01
CA VAL A 317 21.38 7.09 4.36
C VAL A 317 22.91 7.19 4.43
N CYS A 318 23.65 6.23 3.85
CA CYS A 318 25.12 6.28 3.82
C CYS A 318 25.67 7.42 2.97
N SER A 319 24.97 7.84 1.90
CA SER A 319 25.40 8.97 1.05
C SER A 319 25.48 10.31 1.80
N ARG A 320 24.75 10.43 2.91
CA ARG A 320 24.71 11.63 3.76
C ARG A 320 25.84 11.68 4.79
N LEU A 321 26.62 10.60 4.93
CA LEU A 321 27.77 10.56 5.83
C LEU A 321 28.88 11.46 5.29
N LYS A 322 29.48 12.26 6.17
CA LYS A 322 30.63 13.09 5.79
C LYS A 322 31.86 12.22 5.59
N GLN A 323 32.61 12.49 4.53
CA GLN A 323 33.87 11.81 4.27
C GLN A 323 34.95 12.28 5.26
N ASN A 324 35.75 11.32 5.74
CA ASN A 324 37.04 11.47 6.43
C ASN A 324 37.07 12.20 7.79
N LYS A 325 35.97 12.35 8.57
CA LYS A 325 36.04 13.22 9.79
C LYS A 325 35.19 12.89 11.03
N GLU A 326 34.37 11.85 11.07
CA GLU A 326 33.46 11.67 12.22
C GLU A 326 33.58 10.34 12.96
N PHE A 327 33.93 9.23 12.30
CA PHE A 327 33.93 7.92 12.97
C PHE A 327 35.35 7.50 13.36
N ASP A 328 35.53 7.13 14.62
CA ASP A 328 36.76 6.52 15.12
C ASP A 328 36.65 4.99 15.14
N GLN A 329 37.71 4.33 15.58
CA GLN A 329 37.73 2.87 15.67
C GLN A 329 36.78 2.29 16.72
N THR A 330 36.39 3.06 17.75
CA THR A 330 35.53 2.58 18.85
C THR A 330 34.10 2.35 18.37
N LEU A 331 33.70 3.04 17.30
CA LEU A 331 32.42 2.80 16.66
C LEU A 331 32.30 1.37 16.09
N LEU A 332 33.43 0.71 15.79
CA LEU A 332 33.44 -0.70 15.38
C LEU A 332 33.12 -1.65 16.53
N ASP A 333 33.12 -1.19 17.77
CA ASP A 333 32.67 -1.98 18.93
C ASP A 333 31.14 -1.99 19.05
N ASN A 334 30.43 -1.19 18.25
CA ASN A 334 28.97 -1.18 18.21
C ASN A 334 28.43 -2.35 17.36
N ASN A 335 27.65 -3.22 17.99
CA ASN A 335 26.99 -4.37 17.34
C ASN A 335 26.11 -3.96 16.14
N ASP A 336 25.44 -2.81 16.21
CA ASP A 336 24.58 -2.33 15.11
C ASP A 336 25.39 -2.08 13.83
N ILE A 337 26.62 -1.57 13.98
CA ILE A 337 27.52 -1.34 12.85
C ILE A 337 28.00 -2.65 12.24
N HIS A 338 28.28 -3.67 13.06
CA HIS A 338 28.60 -5.00 12.55
C HIS A 338 27.43 -5.62 11.78
N ILE A 339 26.23 -5.53 12.36
CA ILE A 339 24.98 -5.92 11.71
C ILE A 339 24.83 -5.24 10.34
N LEU A 340 25.07 -3.93 10.27
CA LEU A 340 24.97 -3.18 9.02
C LEU A 340 25.99 -3.65 7.99
N ILE A 341 27.24 -3.88 8.41
CA ILE A 341 28.30 -4.35 7.51
C ILE A 341 27.97 -5.74 6.95
N ASP A 342 27.49 -6.65 7.79
CA ASP A 342 27.07 -8.00 7.37
C ASP A 342 25.86 -7.93 6.42
N THR A 343 24.92 -7.02 6.69
CA THR A 343 23.77 -6.77 5.81
C THR A 343 24.21 -6.21 4.46
N LEU A 344 25.11 -5.23 4.44
CA LEU A 344 25.68 -4.69 3.19
C LEU A 344 26.42 -5.76 2.40
N LYS A 345 27.23 -6.58 3.06
CA LYS A 345 27.92 -7.72 2.44
C LYS A 345 26.92 -8.69 1.80
N MET A 346 25.86 -9.06 2.52
CA MET A 346 24.79 -9.90 1.99
C MET A 346 24.13 -9.24 0.77
N LEU A 347 23.75 -7.97 0.86
CA LEU A 347 23.12 -7.23 -0.23
C LEU A 347 24.04 -7.04 -1.45
N MET A 348 25.36 -7.00 -1.26
CA MET A 348 26.34 -6.90 -2.35
C MET A 348 26.54 -8.22 -3.10
N VAL A 349 26.56 -9.35 -2.39
CA VAL A 349 27.01 -10.63 -2.93
C VAL A 349 25.85 -11.59 -3.23
N GLN A 350 24.80 -11.56 -2.40
CA GLN A 350 23.73 -12.55 -2.36
C GLN A 350 22.34 -11.96 -2.61
N SER A 351 22.23 -10.67 -2.90
CA SER A 351 20.94 -10.03 -3.12
C SER A 351 20.20 -10.60 -4.34
N PRO A 352 18.91 -10.94 -4.22
CA PRO A 352 18.06 -11.23 -5.37
C PRO A 352 17.89 -10.00 -6.29
N ALA A 353 17.97 -8.79 -5.74
CA ALA A 353 17.82 -7.54 -6.48
C ALA A 353 19.19 -7.06 -7.04
N ARG A 354 19.85 -7.91 -7.84
CA ARG A 354 21.26 -7.73 -8.27
C ARG A 354 21.55 -6.40 -8.96
N GLN A 355 20.57 -5.83 -9.66
CA GLN A 355 20.68 -4.53 -10.31
C GLN A 355 20.99 -3.38 -9.34
N TYR A 356 20.65 -3.53 -8.06
CA TYR A 356 20.90 -2.54 -7.02
C TYR A 356 22.21 -2.80 -6.24
N ALA A 357 22.94 -3.87 -6.53
CA ALA A 357 24.26 -4.13 -5.92
C ALA A 357 25.23 -2.93 -6.04
N PRO A 358 25.28 -2.16 -7.16
CA PRO A 358 26.09 -0.95 -7.24
C PRO A 358 25.75 0.11 -6.18
N LEU A 359 24.46 0.26 -5.82
CA LEU A 359 24.04 1.18 -4.76
C LEU A 359 24.60 0.74 -3.41
N THR A 360 24.50 -0.56 -3.11
CA THR A 360 25.03 -1.15 -1.87
C THR A 360 26.56 -1.07 -1.80
N ILE A 361 27.26 -1.30 -2.91
CA ILE A 361 28.73 -1.10 -3.00
C ILE A 361 29.09 0.36 -2.72
N GLY A 362 28.33 1.30 -3.28
CA GLY A 362 28.47 2.73 -3.01
C GLY A 362 28.25 3.06 -1.53
N ALA A 363 27.19 2.52 -0.94
CA ALA A 363 26.85 2.67 0.49
C ALA A 363 27.98 2.17 1.38
N TYR A 364 28.53 0.99 1.08
CA TYR A 364 29.66 0.39 1.81
C TYR A 364 30.89 1.30 1.74
N ARG A 365 31.23 1.80 0.55
CA ARG A 365 32.35 2.74 0.38
C ARG A 365 32.14 4.04 1.15
N SER A 366 30.92 4.58 1.16
CA SER A 366 30.60 5.79 1.91
C SER A 366 30.74 5.58 3.42
N LEU A 367 30.23 4.46 3.94
CA LEU A 367 30.41 4.07 5.35
C LEU A 367 31.90 3.87 5.67
N PHE A 368 32.64 3.17 4.82
CA PHE A 368 34.07 2.96 5.02
C PHE A 368 34.84 4.29 5.07
N ARG A 369 34.53 5.23 4.16
CA ARG A 369 35.16 6.55 4.08
C ARG A 369 34.75 7.52 5.19
N SER A 370 33.72 7.23 5.98
CA SER A 370 33.37 8.08 7.12
C SER A 370 34.26 7.83 8.35
N PHE A 371 34.99 6.71 8.37
CA PHE A 371 36.02 6.42 9.37
C PHE A 371 37.31 7.22 9.17
N ASN A 372 37.96 7.58 10.26
CA ASN A 372 39.31 8.12 10.27
C ASN A 372 40.34 7.06 9.79
N PRO A 373 41.60 7.42 9.47
CA PRO A 373 42.59 6.47 8.95
C PRO A 373 42.79 5.22 9.80
N LEU A 374 42.86 5.37 11.13
CA LEU A 374 43.01 4.24 12.05
C LEU A 374 41.76 3.34 12.05
N GLY A 375 40.56 3.94 12.06
CA GLY A 375 39.29 3.23 11.96
C GLY A 375 39.16 2.46 10.64
N ARG A 376 39.59 3.04 9.52
CA ARG A 376 39.62 2.37 8.20
C ARG A 376 40.56 1.16 8.20
N TYR A 377 41.75 1.30 8.78
CA TYR A 377 42.68 0.17 8.94
C TYR A 377 42.06 -0.95 9.79
N THR A 378 41.49 -0.60 10.95
CA THR A 378 40.85 -1.57 11.86
C THR A 378 39.64 -2.24 11.19
N PHE A 379 38.82 -1.47 10.47
CA PHE A 379 37.68 -1.95 9.69
C PHE A 379 38.14 -3.02 8.69
N LEU A 380 39.10 -2.69 7.82
CA LEU A 380 39.60 -3.62 6.79
C LEU A 380 40.22 -4.86 7.41
N ARG A 381 41.02 -4.70 8.47
CA ARG A 381 41.64 -5.82 9.19
C ARG A 381 40.60 -6.77 9.77
N GLN A 382 39.58 -6.25 10.45
CA GLN A 382 38.51 -7.06 11.03
C GLN A 382 37.70 -7.79 9.94
N GLN A 383 37.34 -7.07 8.87
CA GLN A 383 36.54 -7.65 7.78
C GLN A 383 37.30 -8.73 7.00
N LEU A 384 38.58 -8.51 6.66
CA LEU A 384 39.40 -9.51 6.00
C LEU A 384 39.65 -10.75 6.88
N ALA A 385 39.81 -10.57 8.20
CA ALA A 385 40.00 -11.68 9.12
C ALA A 385 38.73 -12.53 9.30
N LYS A 386 37.55 -11.90 9.27
CA LYS A 386 36.24 -12.58 9.40
C LYS A 386 35.76 -13.23 8.09
N THR A 387 36.28 -12.80 6.94
CA THR A 387 35.82 -13.27 5.62
C THR A 387 36.50 -14.59 5.25
N PRO A 388 35.75 -15.71 5.11
CA PRO A 388 36.31 -16.99 4.71
C PRO A 388 36.79 -16.96 3.25
N ILE A 389 37.70 -17.89 2.91
CA ILE A 389 38.25 -18.00 1.55
C ILE A 389 37.16 -18.31 0.51
N SER A 390 36.06 -18.95 0.91
CA SER A 390 34.93 -19.27 0.02
C SER A 390 34.16 -18.05 -0.51
N GLU A 391 34.39 -16.86 0.03
CA GLU A 391 33.70 -15.61 -0.36
C GLU A 391 34.60 -14.70 -1.22
N ASP A 392 35.15 -15.27 -2.30
CA ASP A 392 36.14 -14.61 -3.16
C ASP A 392 35.69 -13.24 -3.68
N SER A 393 34.41 -13.07 -4.03
CA SER A 393 33.87 -11.80 -4.54
C SER A 393 33.98 -10.67 -3.50
N TYR A 394 33.59 -10.92 -2.26
CA TYR A 394 33.67 -9.92 -1.18
C TYR A 394 35.12 -9.65 -0.80
N ARG A 395 35.94 -10.69 -0.72
CA ARG A 395 37.37 -10.56 -0.42
C ARG A 395 38.10 -9.74 -1.48
N THR A 396 37.80 -9.96 -2.76
CA THR A 396 38.35 -9.18 -3.88
C THR A 396 37.94 -7.71 -3.79
N PHE A 397 36.69 -7.44 -3.40
CA PHE A 397 36.22 -6.08 -3.13
C PHE A 397 37.01 -5.43 -1.99
N LEU A 398 37.20 -6.12 -0.85
CA LEU A 398 38.01 -5.62 0.27
C LEU A 398 39.46 -5.34 -0.14
N CYS A 399 40.10 -6.21 -0.92
CA CYS A 399 41.43 -5.99 -1.46
C CYS A 399 41.50 -4.75 -2.36
N THR A 400 40.42 -4.48 -3.11
CA THR A 400 40.32 -3.26 -3.93
C THR A 400 40.27 -2.02 -3.04
N LEU A 401 39.53 -2.04 -1.93
CA LEU A 401 39.50 -0.94 -0.96
C LEU A 401 40.88 -0.70 -0.33
N VAL A 402 41.59 -1.77 0.05
CA VAL A 402 42.97 -1.68 0.57
C VAL A 402 43.88 -0.96 -0.43
N LYS A 403 43.85 -1.39 -1.69
CA LYS A 403 44.63 -0.77 -2.77
C LYS A 403 44.29 0.71 -2.95
N ASP A 404 43.00 1.05 -2.94
CA ASP A 404 42.54 2.43 -3.14
C ASP A 404 43.00 3.35 -1.98
N GLU A 405 43.02 2.84 -0.75
CA GLU A 405 43.55 3.59 0.41
C GLU A 405 45.06 3.80 0.33
N PHE A 406 45.84 2.77 -0.01
CA PHE A 406 47.29 2.94 -0.22
C PHE A 406 47.61 3.98 -1.29
N LEU A 407 46.85 3.98 -2.40
CA LEU A 407 47.02 4.97 -3.46
C LEU A 407 46.63 6.39 -3.01
N TYR A 408 45.62 6.52 -2.15
CA TYR A 408 45.22 7.80 -1.57
C TYR A 408 46.30 8.37 -0.66
N ASP A 409 46.86 7.57 0.24
CA ASP A 409 47.93 7.96 1.16
C ASP A 409 49.24 8.29 0.41
N TYR A 410 49.56 7.55 -0.64
CA TYR A 410 50.71 7.84 -1.50
C TYR A 410 50.57 9.18 -2.25
N ARG A 411 49.36 9.51 -2.72
CA ARG A 411 49.09 10.77 -3.43
C ARG A 411 49.07 11.96 -2.50
N SER A 412 48.52 11.82 -1.29
CA SER A 412 48.49 12.91 -0.32
C SER A 412 49.89 13.26 0.21
N SER A 413 50.74 12.25 0.41
CA SER A 413 52.13 12.42 0.84
C SER A 413 53.08 12.97 -0.25
N SER A 414 52.72 12.91 -1.53
CA SER A 414 53.50 13.48 -2.64
C SER A 414 53.08 14.90 -3.04
N SER A 415 52.01 15.42 -2.44
CA SER A 415 51.45 16.75 -2.71
C SER A 415 51.69 17.80 -1.61
N GLY A 416 52.41 17.43 -0.54
CA GLY A 416 52.90 18.33 0.51
C GLY A 416 54.42 18.33 0.50
#